data_AF-A0A2R6DF52-F1
#
_entry.id   AF-A0A2R6DF52-F1
#
_cell.length_a   1.000
_cell.length_b   1.000
_cell.length_c   1.000
_cell.angle_alpha   90.00
_cell.angle_beta   90.00
_cell.angle_gamma   90.00
#
_symmetry.space_group_name_H-M   'P 1'
#
loop_
_entity.id
_entity.type
_entity.pdbx_description
1 polymer ?
#
loop_
_entity_poly.entity_id
_entity_poly.type
_entity_poly.pdbx_seq_one_letter_code
_entity_poly.pdbx_strand_id
1 'polypeptide(L)'
;MAADFTFETYGELLDAGLRAGYAFLTVREYLSTDREDLPDRFVVLRHDVDRKPENALSMARIEADRGVSSTYYFRTIEKTFRPELIGEIEALGHEIGYHYEDMDRADGDVERAHDSFAEQLGRLRAVATVDTVCMHGNPLSTHDNRDMWAGIDADDEGDGGEGGEGGESESKEDDSVGGRGRDFESYDLLGEAYLSMDFTDVTYFSDTGRTWLDGDLKIKDYTVGEATKDVQVATTAELIELLGMDRLPRLCLLVHPNRWAGSGSELAAEYGKDFATNVGKRGLTLFNRLGGTPIPPPAALPQILFSNARHYAALQRPSNVSLSDPAVLDAVLEEQSADHDTVFVHAGLSDVKRAFGGDPYALLSGKLTDHFESVLTPAFTSSFRETGLYHKRYSTPEFGAFSRLFFEEADYRTNDAIHSISVAGDYRFEECDHHDTFAEAGCWGQLDRDNVLYMNIGTDWLVSTQIHYIEERADVPYVSRTAHDGVIYYDDESHAKITQYNADKIDWLYFWNRSKIRKKLRREGALDRYSIGGLDLLFFGANDMRRSLADEIAADPYYLVK
;
A
#
# COMPACT_ATOMS: atom_id res chain seq x y z
N MET A 1 -15.31 -20.38 -8.97
CA MET A 1 -15.36 -19.06 -8.32
C MET A 1 -16.29 -18.19 -9.12
N ALA A 2 -17.19 -17.45 -8.47
CA ALA A 2 -17.95 -16.39 -9.13
C ALA A 2 -16.99 -15.29 -9.62
N ALA A 3 -17.32 -14.60 -10.69
CA ALA A 3 -16.48 -13.55 -11.25
C ALA A 3 -16.66 -12.25 -10.44
N ASP A 4 -15.62 -11.79 -9.74
CA ASP A 4 -15.64 -10.53 -8.98
C ASP A 4 -15.44 -9.31 -9.92
N PHE A 5 -15.89 -8.13 -9.48
CA PHE A 5 -15.86 -6.86 -10.24
C PHE A 5 -16.60 -6.91 -11.59
N THR A 6 -17.80 -7.49 -11.60
CA THR A 6 -18.72 -7.51 -12.74
C THR A 6 -19.99 -6.73 -12.43
N PHE A 7 -20.71 -6.22 -13.44
CA PHE A 7 -21.98 -5.55 -13.20
C PHE A 7 -23.02 -6.44 -12.47
N GLU A 8 -22.92 -7.76 -12.64
CA GLU A 8 -23.73 -8.71 -11.88
C GLU A 8 -23.40 -8.67 -10.39
N THR A 9 -22.12 -8.83 -10.02
CA THR A 9 -21.70 -8.75 -8.61
C THR A 9 -21.88 -7.35 -8.01
N TYR A 10 -21.86 -6.30 -8.84
CA TYR A 10 -22.19 -4.94 -8.41
C TYR A 10 -23.66 -4.84 -7.99
N GLY A 11 -24.56 -5.39 -8.82
CA GLY A 11 -25.98 -5.48 -8.46
C GLY A 11 -26.21 -6.28 -7.18
N GLU A 12 -25.49 -7.40 -7.01
CA GLU A 12 -25.56 -8.21 -5.77
C GLU A 12 -25.12 -7.42 -4.52
N LEU A 13 -24.10 -6.57 -4.65
CA LEU A 13 -23.63 -5.68 -3.59
C LEU A 13 -24.71 -4.68 -3.16
N LEU A 14 -25.34 -4.01 -4.13
CA LEU A 14 -26.44 -3.08 -3.86
C LEU A 14 -27.63 -3.80 -3.21
N ASP A 15 -28.01 -4.96 -3.75
CA ASP A 15 -29.11 -5.76 -3.23
C ASP A 15 -28.83 -6.24 -1.79
N ALA A 16 -27.57 -6.52 -1.46
CA ALA A 16 -27.17 -6.89 -0.10
C ALA A 16 -27.30 -5.70 0.87
N GLY A 17 -26.85 -4.51 0.48
CA GLY A 17 -27.02 -3.29 1.27
C GLY A 17 -28.50 -2.98 1.53
N LEU A 18 -29.33 -3.02 0.49
CA LEU A 18 -30.77 -2.79 0.63
C LEU A 18 -31.44 -3.81 1.54
N ARG A 19 -31.13 -5.11 1.39
CA ARG A 19 -31.65 -6.17 2.28
C ARG A 19 -31.20 -6.01 3.73
N ALA A 20 -29.99 -5.49 3.94
CA ALA A 20 -29.42 -5.22 5.25
C ALA A 20 -29.87 -3.87 5.84
N GLY A 21 -30.78 -3.15 5.18
CA GLY A 21 -31.41 -1.94 5.69
C GLY A 21 -30.57 -0.68 5.56
N TYR A 22 -29.55 -0.65 4.69
CA TYR A 22 -28.81 0.58 4.41
C TYR A 22 -29.62 1.53 3.54
N ALA A 23 -29.69 2.80 3.95
CA ALA A 23 -30.00 3.89 3.04
C ALA A 23 -28.77 4.18 2.17
N PHE A 24 -28.97 4.39 0.87
CA PHE A 24 -27.90 4.85 -0.01
C PHE A 24 -28.01 6.35 -0.17
N LEU A 25 -26.91 7.06 0.09
CA LEU A 25 -26.82 8.51 0.05
C LEU A 25 -25.83 8.95 -1.03
N THR A 26 -26.15 10.05 -1.70
CA THR A 26 -25.14 10.82 -2.43
C THR A 26 -24.27 11.62 -1.46
N VAL A 27 -23.10 12.08 -1.90
CA VAL A 27 -22.24 12.98 -1.13
C VAL A 27 -22.94 14.30 -0.81
N ARG A 28 -23.70 14.89 -1.75
CA ARG A 28 -24.57 16.05 -1.51
C ARG A 28 -25.57 15.79 -0.40
N GLU A 29 -26.27 14.66 -0.42
CA GLU A 29 -27.22 14.32 0.64
C GLU A 29 -26.53 14.19 2.00
N TYR A 30 -25.36 13.55 2.04
CA TYR A 30 -24.57 13.43 3.26
C TYR A 30 -24.10 14.79 3.80
N LEU A 31 -23.58 15.68 2.95
CA LEU A 31 -23.06 16.99 3.37
C LEU A 31 -24.15 18.03 3.68
N SER A 32 -25.35 17.88 3.12
CA SER A 32 -26.47 18.80 3.35
C SER A 32 -27.44 18.36 4.45
N THR A 33 -27.25 17.16 5.00
CA THR A 33 -28.06 16.62 6.09
C THR A 33 -27.32 16.79 7.42
N ASP A 34 -27.98 17.39 8.40
CA ASP A 34 -27.43 17.49 9.75
C ASP A 34 -27.16 16.08 10.32
N ARG A 35 -26.06 15.93 11.07
CA ARG A 35 -25.60 14.63 11.58
C ARG A 35 -26.67 13.86 12.37
N GLU A 36 -27.55 14.58 13.06
CA GLU A 36 -28.63 14.00 13.87
C GLU A 36 -29.79 13.44 13.03
N ASP A 37 -29.93 13.92 11.78
CA ASP A 37 -30.99 13.53 10.84
C ASP A 37 -30.52 12.46 9.83
N LEU A 38 -29.23 12.13 9.82
CA LEU A 38 -28.70 11.03 9.00
C LEU A 38 -29.31 9.68 9.44
N PRO A 39 -29.57 8.75 8.51
CA PRO A 39 -30.05 7.42 8.85
C PRO A 39 -29.12 6.71 9.83
N ASP A 40 -29.67 5.86 10.71
CA ASP A 40 -28.84 5.05 11.61
C ASP A 40 -27.86 4.15 10.83
N ARG A 41 -28.29 3.71 9.64
CA ARG A 41 -27.54 2.81 8.77
C ARG A 41 -27.54 3.33 7.33
N PHE A 42 -26.37 3.70 6.80
CA PHE A 42 -26.25 4.22 5.44
C PHE A 42 -24.93 3.85 4.74
N VAL A 43 -24.98 3.93 3.41
CA VAL A 43 -23.83 3.87 2.51
C VAL A 43 -23.80 5.15 1.68
N VAL A 44 -22.75 5.96 1.84
CA VAL A 44 -22.42 7.00 0.85
C VAL A 44 -21.78 6.31 -0.35
N LEU A 45 -22.46 6.31 -1.49
CA LEU A 45 -22.01 5.61 -2.69
C LEU A 45 -21.47 6.61 -3.69
N ARG A 46 -20.17 6.50 -3.99
CA ARG A 46 -19.43 7.44 -4.82
C ARG A 46 -18.71 6.72 -5.96
N HIS A 47 -18.68 7.38 -7.12
CA HIS A 47 -18.03 6.90 -8.33
C HIS A 47 -17.03 7.91 -8.91
N ASP A 48 -15.80 7.45 -9.13
CA ASP A 48 -14.78 8.23 -9.84
C ASP A 48 -14.71 7.81 -11.30
N VAL A 49 -15.26 8.67 -12.17
CA VAL A 49 -15.33 8.42 -13.60
C VAL A 49 -14.01 8.84 -14.25
N ASP A 50 -12.97 8.02 -14.08
CA ASP A 50 -11.66 8.27 -14.68
C ASP A 50 -11.65 8.06 -16.19
N ARG A 51 -12.25 6.95 -16.61
CA ARG A 51 -12.26 6.40 -17.97
C ARG A 51 -13.58 5.64 -18.18
N LYS A 52 -13.92 5.33 -19.44
CA LYS A 52 -15.14 4.58 -19.81
C LYS A 52 -16.42 5.15 -19.17
N PRO A 53 -16.81 6.39 -19.50
CA PRO A 53 -18.05 6.97 -19.01
C PRO A 53 -19.31 6.14 -19.37
N GLU A 54 -19.23 5.25 -20.37
CA GLU A 54 -20.29 4.32 -20.72
C GLU A 54 -20.54 3.25 -19.62
N ASN A 55 -19.49 2.86 -18.88
CA ASN A 55 -19.63 1.97 -17.74
C ASN A 55 -20.29 2.69 -16.56
N ALA A 56 -20.00 3.99 -16.38
CA ALA A 56 -20.68 4.82 -15.38
C ALA A 56 -22.19 4.87 -15.66
N LEU A 57 -22.60 5.11 -16.91
CA LEU A 57 -24.02 5.06 -17.26
C LEU A 57 -24.65 3.67 -17.04
N SER A 58 -23.90 2.60 -17.30
CA SER A 58 -24.38 1.23 -17.06
C SER A 58 -24.62 0.97 -15.57
N MET A 59 -23.73 1.46 -14.70
CA MET A 59 -23.90 1.40 -13.24
C MET A 59 -25.06 2.25 -12.75
N ALA A 60 -25.18 3.49 -13.23
CA ALA A 60 -26.27 4.38 -12.89
C ALA A 60 -27.64 3.75 -13.19
N ARG A 61 -27.77 3.05 -14.33
CA ARG A 61 -28.99 2.30 -14.64
C ARG A 61 -29.26 1.15 -13.67
N ILE A 62 -28.23 0.41 -13.26
CA ILE A 62 -28.33 -0.70 -12.28
C ILE A 62 -28.78 -0.17 -10.91
N GLU A 63 -28.28 1.00 -10.51
CA GLU A 63 -28.63 1.69 -9.27
C GLU A 63 -30.05 2.26 -9.33
N ALA A 64 -30.40 2.98 -10.40
CA ALA A 64 -31.74 3.52 -10.61
C ALA A 64 -32.82 2.43 -10.64
N ASP A 65 -32.54 1.28 -11.27
CA ASP A 65 -33.42 0.10 -11.26
C ASP A 65 -33.71 -0.43 -9.84
N ARG A 66 -32.87 -0.08 -8.86
CA ARG A 66 -32.99 -0.44 -7.44
C ARG A 66 -33.45 0.71 -6.55
N GLY A 67 -33.68 1.90 -7.12
CA GLY A 67 -33.97 3.11 -6.36
C GLY A 67 -32.80 3.57 -5.50
N VAL A 68 -31.56 3.27 -5.91
CA VAL A 68 -30.33 3.72 -5.26
C VAL A 68 -29.85 4.99 -5.95
N SER A 69 -29.55 6.01 -5.14
CA SER A 69 -28.88 7.24 -5.59
C SER A 69 -27.41 7.20 -5.19
N SER A 70 -26.56 7.83 -5.99
CA SER A 70 -25.10 7.84 -5.82
C SER A 70 -24.50 9.10 -6.44
N THR A 71 -23.22 9.34 -6.20
CA THR A 71 -22.49 10.49 -6.77
C THR A 71 -21.50 10.04 -7.84
N TYR A 72 -21.54 10.68 -9.01
CA TYR A 72 -20.60 10.46 -10.10
C TYR A 72 -19.72 11.69 -10.31
N TYR A 73 -18.44 11.57 -9.97
CA TYR A 73 -17.44 12.61 -10.21
C TYR A 73 -16.85 12.48 -11.62
N PHE A 74 -17.08 13.49 -12.46
CA PHE A 74 -16.60 13.52 -13.85
C PHE A 74 -15.40 14.43 -14.04
N ARG A 75 -14.39 13.95 -14.77
CA ARG A 75 -13.29 14.77 -15.28
C ARG A 75 -13.73 15.55 -16.52
N THR A 76 -13.16 16.73 -16.72
CA THR A 76 -13.43 17.62 -17.89
C THR A 76 -12.51 17.37 -19.10
N ILE A 77 -11.76 16.25 -19.10
CA ILE A 77 -10.93 15.84 -20.23
C ILE A 77 -11.75 15.25 -21.37
N GLU A 78 -11.27 15.40 -22.61
CA GLU A 78 -11.98 14.99 -23.83
C GLU A 78 -12.48 13.54 -23.82
N LYS A 79 -11.74 12.62 -23.20
CA LYS A 79 -12.11 11.20 -23.20
C LYS A 79 -13.24 10.85 -22.23
N THR A 80 -13.47 11.67 -21.22
CA THR A 80 -14.40 11.39 -20.12
C THR A 80 -15.58 12.34 -20.12
N PHE A 81 -15.36 13.61 -20.47
CA PHE A 81 -16.40 14.62 -20.57
C PHE A 81 -17.35 14.30 -21.72
N ARG A 82 -18.50 13.70 -21.38
CA ARG A 82 -19.56 13.29 -22.31
C ARG A 82 -20.87 13.92 -21.85
N PRO A 83 -21.19 15.15 -22.29
CA PRO A 83 -22.38 15.89 -21.84
C PRO A 83 -23.67 15.07 -21.86
N GLU A 84 -23.89 14.28 -22.92
CA GLU A 84 -25.12 13.48 -23.04
C GLU A 84 -25.19 12.34 -22.01
N LEU A 85 -24.07 11.69 -21.69
CA LEU A 85 -24.03 10.64 -20.66
C LEU A 85 -24.17 11.26 -19.25
N ILE A 86 -23.55 12.41 -19.02
CA ILE A 86 -23.63 13.14 -17.75
C ILE A 86 -25.09 13.54 -17.47
N GLY A 87 -25.76 14.14 -18.46
CA GLY A 87 -27.17 14.51 -18.33
C GLY A 87 -28.10 13.31 -18.18
N GLU A 88 -27.79 12.16 -18.80
CA GLU A 88 -28.56 10.93 -18.61
C GLU A 88 -28.42 10.37 -17.18
N ILE A 89 -27.20 10.40 -16.61
CA ILE A 89 -26.95 9.95 -15.24
C ILE A 89 -27.66 10.88 -14.23
N GLU A 90 -27.63 12.20 -14.43
CA GLU A 90 -28.40 13.13 -13.61
C GLU A 90 -29.92 12.88 -13.72
N ALA A 91 -30.41 12.64 -14.94
CA ALA A 91 -31.83 12.34 -15.17
C ALA A 91 -32.30 11.01 -14.55
N LEU A 92 -31.38 10.08 -14.29
CA LEU A 92 -31.65 8.84 -13.55
C LEU A 92 -31.73 9.06 -12.02
N GLY A 93 -31.44 10.26 -11.54
CA GLY A 93 -31.55 10.65 -10.12
C GLY A 93 -30.21 10.68 -9.37
N HIS A 94 -29.09 10.53 -10.07
CA HIS A 94 -27.77 10.55 -9.44
C HIS A 94 -27.21 11.96 -9.35
N GLU A 95 -26.35 12.19 -8.35
CA GLU A 95 -25.59 13.42 -8.23
C GLU A 95 -24.43 13.43 -9.23
N ILE A 96 -24.23 14.57 -9.90
CA ILE A 96 -23.02 14.85 -10.67
C ILE A 96 -22.09 15.75 -9.86
N GLY A 97 -20.81 15.38 -9.81
CA GLY A 97 -19.76 16.15 -9.16
C GLY A 97 -18.58 16.43 -10.09
N TYR A 98 -17.77 17.44 -9.78
CA TYR A 98 -16.55 17.71 -10.54
C TYR A 98 -15.36 16.90 -10.01
N HIS A 99 -14.82 15.99 -10.83
CA HIS A 99 -13.55 15.29 -10.53
C HIS A 99 -12.37 16.15 -11.00
N TYR A 100 -11.86 17.00 -10.12
CA TYR A 100 -10.99 18.10 -10.50
C TYR A 100 -9.51 17.70 -10.50
N GLU A 101 -8.72 18.30 -11.39
CA GLU A 101 -7.29 17.99 -11.56
C GLU A 101 -6.48 19.28 -11.83
N ASP A 102 -6.95 20.39 -11.27
CA ASP A 102 -6.55 21.72 -11.70
C ASP A 102 -5.20 22.16 -11.15
N MET A 103 -4.73 21.61 -10.02
CA MET A 103 -3.32 21.76 -9.60
C MET A 103 -2.38 21.08 -10.58
N ASP A 104 -2.76 19.91 -11.11
CA ASP A 104 -1.97 19.23 -12.15
C ASP A 104 -1.95 20.05 -13.45
N ARG A 105 -3.09 20.63 -13.84
CA ARG A 105 -3.19 21.49 -15.05
C ARG A 105 -2.39 22.77 -14.93
N ALA A 106 -2.30 23.30 -13.72
CA ALA A 106 -1.58 24.51 -13.39
C ALA A 106 -0.11 24.28 -13.05
N ASP A 107 0.36 23.02 -13.02
CA ASP A 107 1.71 22.65 -12.61
C ASP A 107 2.09 23.19 -11.21
N GLY A 108 1.15 23.07 -10.27
CA GLY A 108 1.33 23.48 -8.87
C GLY A 108 1.13 24.97 -8.59
N ASP A 109 0.84 25.79 -9.61
CA ASP A 109 0.48 27.20 -9.42
C ASP A 109 -0.96 27.32 -8.91
N VAL A 110 -1.10 27.64 -7.63
CA VAL A 110 -2.40 27.73 -6.93
C VAL A 110 -3.33 28.74 -7.60
N GLU A 111 -2.82 29.91 -8.02
CA GLU A 111 -3.69 30.93 -8.60
C GLU A 111 -4.27 30.48 -9.94
N ARG A 112 -3.42 29.90 -10.80
CA ARG A 112 -3.82 29.34 -12.08
C ARG A 112 -4.67 28.08 -11.91
N ALA A 113 -4.47 27.31 -10.84
CA ALA A 113 -5.32 26.16 -10.52
C ALA A 113 -6.75 26.60 -10.23
N HIS A 114 -6.95 27.68 -9.45
CA HIS A 114 -8.26 28.24 -9.19
C HIS A 114 -8.93 28.85 -10.43
N ASP A 115 -8.16 29.51 -11.31
CA ASP A 115 -8.67 30.00 -12.59
C ASP A 115 -9.13 28.83 -13.48
N SER A 116 -8.31 27.77 -13.59
CA SER A 116 -8.65 26.55 -14.32
C SER A 116 -9.88 25.88 -13.71
N PHE A 117 -9.92 25.72 -12.38
CA PHE A 117 -11.02 25.11 -11.66
C PHE A 117 -12.33 25.85 -11.89
N ALA A 118 -12.33 27.19 -11.81
CA ALA A 118 -13.51 28.01 -12.10
C ALA A 118 -14.03 27.77 -13.52
N GLU A 119 -13.12 27.76 -14.51
CA GLU A 119 -13.47 27.49 -15.91
C GLU A 119 -14.04 26.09 -16.09
N GLN A 120 -13.37 25.06 -15.56
CA GLN A 120 -13.76 23.67 -15.73
C GLN A 120 -15.06 23.33 -14.98
N LEU A 121 -15.23 23.88 -13.76
CA LEU A 121 -16.49 23.80 -13.01
C LEU A 121 -17.63 24.45 -13.80
N GLY A 122 -17.40 25.62 -14.38
CA GLY A 122 -18.38 26.28 -15.26
C GLY A 122 -18.75 25.43 -16.47
N ARG A 123 -17.79 24.72 -17.07
CA ARG A 123 -18.05 23.79 -18.19
C ARG A 123 -18.92 22.60 -17.77
N LEU A 124 -18.71 22.04 -16.57
CA LEU A 124 -19.53 20.95 -16.07
C LEU A 124 -20.92 21.42 -15.64
N ARG A 125 -21.02 22.59 -15.00
CA ARG A 125 -22.28 23.24 -14.64
C ARG A 125 -23.15 23.63 -15.84
N ALA A 126 -22.54 23.80 -17.01
CA ALA A 126 -23.30 24.00 -18.24
C ALA A 126 -24.10 22.76 -18.69
N VAL A 127 -23.83 21.58 -18.12
CA VAL A 127 -24.45 20.30 -18.54
C VAL A 127 -25.14 19.54 -17.40
N ALA A 128 -24.86 19.85 -16.13
CA ALA A 128 -25.51 19.24 -14.96
C ALA A 128 -25.39 20.14 -13.72
N THR A 129 -26.17 19.83 -12.68
CA THR A 129 -26.08 20.46 -11.36
C THR A 129 -24.87 19.92 -10.61
N VAL A 130 -23.96 20.81 -10.20
CA VAL A 130 -22.72 20.44 -9.50
C VAL A 130 -22.59 21.22 -8.21
N ASP A 131 -22.79 20.51 -7.10
CA ASP A 131 -22.78 21.04 -5.73
C ASP A 131 -21.61 20.49 -4.90
N THR A 132 -21.01 19.38 -5.33
CA THR A 132 -19.83 18.80 -4.66
C THR A 132 -18.72 18.53 -5.68
N VAL A 133 -17.49 18.47 -5.17
CA VAL A 133 -16.30 18.18 -5.98
C VAL A 133 -15.47 17.07 -5.34
N CYS A 134 -14.60 16.46 -6.12
CA CYS A 134 -13.61 15.55 -5.57
C CYS A 134 -12.31 15.55 -6.35
N MET A 135 -11.17 15.52 -5.66
CA MET A 135 -9.88 15.51 -6.33
C MET A 135 -9.66 14.25 -7.17
N HIS A 136 -9.15 14.43 -8.38
CA HIS A 136 -8.56 13.36 -9.16
C HIS A 136 -7.13 13.11 -8.67
N GLY A 137 -6.92 11.94 -8.07
CA GLY A 137 -5.61 11.51 -7.60
C GLY A 137 -4.73 11.02 -8.75
N ASN A 138 -4.06 11.92 -9.47
CA ASN A 138 -3.10 11.55 -10.50
C ASN A 138 -1.77 11.08 -9.88
N PRO A 139 -1.44 9.78 -9.89
CA PRO A 139 -0.22 9.29 -9.25
C PRO A 139 1.04 9.67 -10.03
N LEU A 140 0.86 10.21 -11.25
CA LEU A 140 1.96 10.66 -12.08
C LEU A 140 2.35 12.12 -11.84
N SER A 141 1.52 12.86 -11.13
CA SER A 141 1.79 14.25 -10.74
C SER A 141 2.43 14.30 -9.36
N THR A 142 3.41 15.19 -9.18
CA THR A 142 3.99 15.52 -7.88
C THR A 142 3.05 16.37 -7.02
N HIS A 143 2.01 16.94 -7.61
CA HIS A 143 1.07 17.84 -6.94
C HIS A 143 -0.11 17.06 -6.37
N ASP A 144 -0.57 17.39 -5.17
CA ASP A 144 -1.86 16.93 -4.66
C ASP A 144 -2.92 17.96 -5.05
N ASN A 145 -4.01 17.52 -5.68
CA ASN A 145 -5.05 18.45 -6.10
C ASN A 145 -5.77 19.07 -4.89
N ARG A 146 -5.70 18.48 -3.69
CA ARG A 146 -6.21 19.12 -2.47
C ARG A 146 -5.40 20.33 -2.04
N ASP A 147 -4.14 20.46 -2.47
CA ASP A 147 -3.26 21.55 -2.06
C ASP A 147 -3.77 22.93 -2.51
N MET A 148 -4.62 23.01 -3.54
CA MET A 148 -5.27 24.27 -3.91
C MET A 148 -6.17 24.83 -2.80
N TRP A 149 -6.62 23.98 -1.87
CA TRP A 149 -7.44 24.36 -0.73
C TRP A 149 -6.60 24.63 0.54
N ALA A 150 -5.27 24.48 0.49
CA ALA A 150 -4.40 24.73 1.63
C ALA A 150 -4.39 26.23 2.00
N GLY A 151 -4.90 26.53 3.20
CA GLY A 151 -5.20 27.89 3.67
C GLY A 151 -6.53 28.00 4.43
N ILE A 152 -7.30 26.90 4.53
CA ILE A 152 -8.63 26.86 5.17
C ILE A 152 -8.57 26.73 6.71
N ASP A 153 -7.45 26.32 7.32
CA ASP A 153 -7.39 26.00 8.76
C ASP A 153 -6.39 26.82 9.62
N ALA A 154 -6.03 28.05 9.22
CA ALA A 154 -5.10 28.88 10.03
C ALA A 154 -5.76 29.93 10.93
N ASP A 155 -7.07 30.14 10.83
CA ASP A 155 -7.78 31.23 11.54
C ASP A 155 -8.93 30.69 12.41
N ASP A 156 -8.70 29.65 13.23
CA ASP A 156 -9.61 29.37 14.35
C ASP A 156 -8.94 28.62 15.52
N GLU A 157 -7.87 29.21 16.06
CA GLU A 157 -7.59 29.08 17.50
C GLU A 157 -7.64 30.47 18.13
N GLY A 158 -8.83 30.83 18.60
CA GLY A 158 -9.00 31.95 19.51
C GLY A 158 -8.26 31.69 20.82
N ASP A 159 -7.07 32.27 20.97
CA ASP A 159 -6.46 32.48 22.28
C ASP A 159 -7.01 33.76 22.90
N GLY A 160 -7.37 33.62 24.18
CA GLY A 160 -8.12 34.58 24.96
C GLY A 160 -7.33 35.86 25.21
N GLY A 161 -8.05 36.97 25.18
CA GLY A 161 -7.47 38.28 25.39
C GLY A 161 -6.90 38.50 26.80
N GLU A 162 -5.90 39.36 26.86
CA GLU A 162 -5.68 40.28 27.97
C GLU A 162 -5.15 41.62 27.43
N GLY A 163 -5.51 42.69 28.12
CA GLY A 163 -5.62 44.04 27.57
C GLY A 163 -4.32 44.83 27.37
N GLY A 164 -4.44 45.94 26.65
CA GLY A 164 -3.40 46.95 26.50
C GLY A 164 -3.83 48.12 25.65
N GLU A 165 -3.99 49.29 26.28
CA GLU A 165 -4.42 50.55 25.69
C GLU A 165 -3.44 51.14 24.65
N GLY A 166 -4.01 51.84 23.65
CA GLY A 166 -3.52 53.15 23.22
C GLY A 166 -2.61 53.21 21.99
N GLY A 167 -3.04 53.98 20.97
CA GLY A 167 -2.14 54.54 19.97
C GLY A 167 -2.77 54.70 18.59
N GLU A 168 -3.32 55.87 18.31
CA GLU A 168 -3.60 56.32 16.94
C GLU A 168 -2.28 56.43 16.16
N SER A 169 -2.16 55.72 15.03
CA SER A 169 -1.22 56.09 13.98
C SER A 169 -1.81 55.72 12.62
N GLU A 170 -2.01 56.74 11.79
CA GLU A 170 -2.34 56.63 10.37
C GLU A 170 -1.26 55.80 9.65
N SER A 171 -1.66 54.64 9.10
CA SER A 171 -0.85 53.87 8.16
C SER A 171 -1.42 54.01 6.75
N LYS A 172 -0.52 54.44 5.87
CA LYS A 172 -0.67 54.57 4.42
C LYS A 172 -1.26 53.30 3.80
N GLU A 173 -2.16 53.50 2.84
CA GLU A 173 -2.56 52.51 1.85
C GLU A 173 -1.31 51.95 1.18
N ASP A 174 -1.00 50.69 1.46
CA ASP A 174 -0.07 49.86 0.72
C ASP A 174 -0.91 48.85 -0.05
N ASP A 175 -1.03 49.07 -1.37
CA ASP A 175 -1.67 48.20 -2.36
C ASP A 175 -0.84 46.91 -2.55
N SER A 176 -0.70 46.11 -1.49
CA SER A 176 -0.29 44.71 -1.60
C SER A 176 -1.56 43.86 -1.59
N VAL A 177 -1.79 43.20 -2.72
CA VAL A 177 -2.92 42.31 -2.99
C VAL A 177 -2.91 41.18 -1.95
N GLY A 178 -3.69 41.36 -0.88
CA GLY A 178 -4.05 40.30 0.04
C GLY A 178 -4.88 39.26 -0.70
N GLY A 179 -4.44 38.00 -0.64
CA GLY A 179 -5.16 36.87 -1.23
C GLY A 179 -6.57 36.81 -0.68
N ARG A 180 -7.57 36.93 -1.56
CA ARG A 180 -8.96 36.59 -1.23
C ARG A 180 -8.98 35.12 -0.83
N GLY A 181 -9.55 34.78 0.32
CA GLY A 181 -9.84 33.39 0.69
C GLY A 181 -10.61 32.70 -0.43
N ARG A 182 -10.07 31.57 -0.90
CA ARG A 182 -10.63 30.75 -1.99
C ARG A 182 -11.11 29.44 -1.39
N ASP A 183 -12.27 29.47 -0.76
CA ASP A 183 -12.93 28.32 -0.10
C ASP A 183 -14.06 27.74 -0.97
N PHE A 184 -14.72 26.67 -0.51
CA PHE A 184 -15.82 26.03 -1.25
C PHE A 184 -17.02 26.97 -1.46
N GLU A 185 -17.31 27.84 -0.48
CA GLU A 185 -18.41 28.81 -0.55
C GLU A 185 -18.20 29.81 -1.70
N SER A 186 -16.96 30.24 -1.95
CA SER A 186 -16.63 31.13 -3.07
C SER A 186 -16.97 30.55 -4.44
N TYR A 187 -17.10 29.22 -4.53
CA TYR A 187 -17.50 28.48 -5.72
C TYR A 187 -18.96 28.00 -5.69
N ASP A 188 -19.74 28.34 -4.66
CA ASP A 188 -21.09 27.81 -4.45
C ASP A 188 -21.09 26.27 -4.40
N LEU A 189 -20.16 25.70 -3.64
CA LEU A 189 -20.00 24.26 -3.43
C LEU A 189 -20.25 23.92 -1.96
N LEU A 190 -20.93 22.79 -1.72
CA LEU A 190 -21.18 22.25 -0.38
C LEU A 190 -19.92 21.66 0.26
N GLY A 191 -18.97 21.18 -0.56
CA GLY A 191 -17.71 20.63 -0.08
C GLY A 191 -17.00 19.72 -1.07
N GLU A 192 -15.88 19.16 -0.61
CA GLU A 192 -15.05 18.20 -1.32
C GLU A 192 -15.10 16.83 -0.63
N ALA A 193 -15.24 15.75 -1.38
CA ALA A 193 -15.58 14.44 -0.80
C ALA A 193 -14.53 13.87 0.18
N TYR A 194 -13.24 14.22 0.04
CA TYR A 194 -12.19 13.80 0.98
C TYR A 194 -11.99 14.77 2.15
N LEU A 195 -12.20 16.07 1.93
CA LEU A 195 -11.96 17.14 2.92
C LEU A 195 -13.17 17.43 3.81
N SER A 196 -14.39 17.21 3.30
CA SER A 196 -15.63 17.62 3.97
C SER A 196 -16.39 16.46 4.64
N MET A 197 -16.05 15.19 4.34
CA MET A 197 -16.69 14.03 4.98
C MET A 197 -16.00 13.61 6.27
N ASP A 198 -16.79 13.21 7.29
CA ASP A 198 -16.27 12.70 8.56
C ASP A 198 -15.92 11.20 8.46
N PHE A 199 -14.70 10.90 8.05
CA PHE A 199 -14.20 9.52 7.96
C PHE A 199 -13.85 8.90 9.32
N THR A 200 -13.93 9.65 10.43
CA THR A 200 -13.85 9.06 11.77
C THR A 200 -15.14 8.32 12.13
N ASP A 201 -16.26 8.75 11.58
CA ASP A 201 -17.59 8.13 11.76
C ASP A 201 -17.96 7.19 10.59
N VAL A 202 -17.49 7.48 9.38
CA VAL A 202 -17.85 6.74 8.15
C VAL A 202 -16.71 5.83 7.70
N THR A 203 -16.92 4.52 7.73
CA THR A 203 -15.89 3.55 7.33
C THR A 203 -15.69 3.55 5.81
N TYR A 204 -14.47 3.82 5.35
CA TYR A 204 -14.16 3.95 3.93
C TYR A 204 -13.68 2.64 3.27
N PHE A 205 -14.29 2.30 2.13
CA PHE A 205 -13.85 1.24 1.24
C PHE A 205 -13.73 1.77 -0.18
N SER A 206 -12.67 1.36 -0.88
CA SER A 206 -12.42 1.72 -2.27
C SER A 206 -12.00 0.49 -3.05
N ASP A 207 -12.50 0.34 -4.27
CA ASP A 207 -12.14 -0.73 -5.21
C ASP A 207 -10.80 -0.47 -5.94
N THR A 208 -10.03 0.55 -5.53
CA THR A 208 -8.70 0.83 -6.08
C THR A 208 -7.80 -0.40 -5.97
N GLY A 209 -7.37 -0.90 -7.14
CA GLY A 209 -6.57 -2.13 -7.24
C GLY A 209 -7.39 -3.41 -7.44
N ARG A 210 -8.72 -3.32 -7.64
CA ARG A 210 -9.65 -4.46 -7.71
C ARG A 210 -9.63 -5.29 -6.43
N THR A 211 -9.65 -4.60 -5.31
CA THR A 211 -9.79 -5.15 -3.97
C THR A 211 -10.37 -4.07 -3.08
N TRP A 212 -10.98 -4.46 -1.97
CA TRP A 212 -11.49 -3.53 -0.95
C TRP A 212 -10.51 -3.31 0.21
N LEU A 213 -9.37 -4.04 0.19
CA LEU A 213 -8.28 -3.89 1.16
C LEU A 213 -7.62 -2.52 1.04
N ASP A 214 -7.19 -1.98 2.16
CA ASP A 214 -6.23 -0.87 2.15
C ASP A 214 -4.82 -1.39 1.87
N GLY A 215 -4.01 -0.59 1.17
CA GLY A 215 -2.65 -0.98 0.83
C GLY A 215 -1.96 0.00 -0.12
N ASP A 216 -0.70 -0.29 -0.41
CA ASP A 216 0.29 0.57 -1.09
C ASP A 216 -0.10 1.06 -2.49
N LEU A 217 -1.20 0.57 -3.08
CA LEU A 217 -1.69 1.03 -4.38
C LEU A 217 -2.61 2.26 -4.28
N LYS A 218 -3.09 2.59 -3.08
CA LYS A 218 -3.94 3.76 -2.78
C LYS A 218 -3.08 4.98 -2.45
N ILE A 219 -2.31 5.45 -3.44
CA ILE A 219 -1.30 6.52 -3.26
C ILE A 219 -1.95 7.87 -2.95
N LYS A 220 -3.10 8.19 -3.57
CA LYS A 220 -3.81 9.46 -3.39
C LYS A 220 -5.27 9.28 -2.93
N ASP A 221 -5.81 8.06 -2.98
CA ASP A 221 -7.19 7.75 -2.56
C ASP A 221 -7.23 7.43 -1.04
N TYR A 222 -6.82 8.37 -0.19
CA TYR A 222 -6.84 8.21 1.27
C TYR A 222 -7.65 9.33 1.94
N THR A 223 -8.35 8.96 3.00
CA THR A 223 -9.17 9.86 3.82
C THR A 223 -8.29 10.82 4.63
N VAL A 224 -8.77 12.03 4.88
CA VAL A 224 -8.12 12.96 5.82
C VAL A 224 -8.69 12.70 7.22
N GLY A 225 -7.84 12.58 8.23
CA GLY A 225 -8.21 12.27 9.63
C GLY A 225 -7.80 10.86 10.11
N GLU A 226 -7.66 10.70 11.44
CA GLU A 226 -7.29 9.44 12.12
C GLU A 226 -8.42 8.39 12.08
N ALA A 227 -8.68 7.82 10.91
CA ALA A 227 -9.64 6.72 10.77
C ALA A 227 -8.91 5.37 10.71
N THR A 228 -8.79 4.68 11.84
CA THR A 228 -8.35 3.27 11.85
C THR A 228 -9.48 2.38 11.35
N LYS A 229 -9.28 1.77 10.17
CA LYS A 229 -10.23 0.80 9.63
C LYS A 229 -10.07 -0.55 10.33
N ASP A 230 -10.99 -0.84 11.26
CA ASP A 230 -10.98 -2.07 12.07
C ASP A 230 -11.30 -3.35 11.29
N VAL A 231 -11.88 -3.22 10.09
CA VAL A 231 -12.32 -4.36 9.27
C VAL A 231 -11.84 -4.23 7.83
N GLN A 232 -11.12 -5.24 7.37
CA GLN A 232 -10.58 -5.34 6.02
C GLN A 232 -11.24 -6.51 5.28
N VAL A 233 -11.71 -6.25 4.06
CA VAL A 233 -12.24 -7.28 3.14
C VAL A 233 -11.54 -7.13 1.80
N ALA A 234 -11.30 -8.25 1.12
CA ALA A 234 -10.54 -8.29 -0.12
C ALA A 234 -11.42 -8.39 -1.36
N THR A 235 -12.59 -9.03 -1.25
CA THR A 235 -13.49 -9.32 -2.37
C THR A 235 -14.86 -8.68 -2.19
N THR A 236 -15.60 -8.49 -3.28
CA THR A 236 -16.97 -7.97 -3.19
C THR A 236 -17.88 -8.94 -2.43
N ALA A 237 -17.62 -10.25 -2.51
CA ALA A 237 -18.35 -11.26 -1.75
C ALA A 237 -18.17 -11.09 -0.24
N GLU A 238 -16.94 -10.84 0.23
CA GLU A 238 -16.67 -10.55 1.64
C GLU A 238 -17.28 -9.22 2.09
N LEU A 239 -17.30 -8.20 1.21
CA LEU A 239 -17.99 -6.94 1.50
C LEU A 239 -19.51 -7.15 1.62
N ILE A 240 -20.11 -7.99 0.77
CA ILE A 240 -21.53 -8.39 0.86
C ILE A 240 -21.82 -9.09 2.19
N GLU A 241 -20.98 -10.03 2.60
CA GLU A 241 -21.12 -10.72 3.90
C GLU A 241 -21.03 -9.72 5.05
N LEU A 242 -20.11 -8.77 4.96
CA LEU A 242 -19.88 -7.74 5.95
C LEU A 242 -21.07 -6.77 6.10
N LEU A 243 -21.70 -6.34 5.01
CA LEU A 243 -22.92 -5.52 5.06
C LEU A 243 -24.04 -6.24 5.83
N GLY A 244 -24.11 -7.56 5.73
CA GLY A 244 -25.05 -8.40 6.46
C GLY A 244 -24.77 -8.50 7.97
N MET A 245 -23.59 -8.11 8.44
CA MET A 245 -23.25 -8.10 9.86
C MET A 245 -23.71 -6.79 10.51
N ASP A 246 -24.10 -6.85 11.78
CA ASP A 246 -24.56 -5.67 12.52
C ASP A 246 -23.40 -4.79 13.05
N ARG A 247 -22.29 -4.75 12.31
CA ARG A 247 -21.00 -4.22 12.78
C ARG A 247 -20.53 -2.96 12.07
N LEU A 248 -21.16 -2.57 10.96
CA LEU A 248 -20.77 -1.40 10.16
C LEU A 248 -21.99 -0.57 9.78
N PRO A 249 -22.54 0.26 10.67
CA PRO A 249 -23.74 1.03 10.35
C PRO A 249 -23.50 2.09 9.27
N ARG A 250 -22.29 2.65 9.15
CA ARG A 250 -22.01 3.83 8.30
C ARG A 250 -20.78 3.59 7.44
N LEU A 251 -20.96 3.61 6.12
CA LEU A 251 -19.88 3.35 5.17
C LEU A 251 -19.84 4.38 4.04
N CYS A 252 -18.66 4.56 3.47
CA CYS A 252 -18.46 5.21 2.18
C CYS A 252 -17.82 4.20 1.22
N LEU A 253 -18.47 3.94 0.09
CA LEU A 253 -17.96 3.08 -0.97
C LEU A 253 -17.52 3.93 -2.16
N LEU A 254 -16.22 3.91 -2.47
CA LEU A 254 -15.68 4.43 -3.72
C LEU A 254 -15.57 3.30 -4.76
N VAL A 255 -16.27 3.47 -5.88
CA VAL A 255 -16.31 2.51 -6.99
C VAL A 255 -15.87 3.17 -8.28
N HIS A 256 -14.84 2.66 -8.93
CA HIS A 256 -14.37 3.19 -10.22
C HIS A 256 -15.04 2.45 -11.39
N PRO A 257 -15.95 3.06 -12.18
CA PRO A 257 -16.71 2.34 -13.20
C PRO A 257 -15.86 1.63 -14.25
N ASN A 258 -14.66 2.14 -14.56
CA ASN A 258 -13.74 1.49 -15.50
C ASN A 258 -13.17 0.15 -15.01
N ARG A 259 -13.26 -0.15 -13.71
CA ARG A 259 -12.80 -1.42 -13.12
C ARG A 259 -13.84 -2.53 -13.20
N TRP A 260 -15.09 -2.19 -13.46
CA TRP A 260 -16.18 -3.15 -13.53
C TRP A 260 -16.50 -3.48 -14.98
N ALA A 261 -16.83 -4.75 -15.24
CA ALA A 261 -17.04 -5.25 -16.59
C ALA A 261 -18.45 -5.81 -16.79
N GLY A 262 -19.02 -5.55 -17.96
CA GLY A 262 -20.29 -6.13 -18.40
C GLY A 262 -20.13 -7.48 -19.11
N SER A 263 -18.90 -7.92 -19.39
CA SER A 263 -18.62 -9.22 -20.01
C SER A 263 -17.28 -9.81 -19.55
N GLY A 264 -17.14 -11.14 -19.60
CA GLY A 264 -15.88 -11.80 -19.26
C GLY A 264 -14.69 -11.40 -20.16
N SER A 265 -14.94 -11.04 -21.42
CA SER A 265 -13.92 -10.52 -22.34
C SER A 265 -13.47 -9.11 -21.98
N GLU A 266 -14.41 -8.26 -21.55
CA GLU A 266 -14.08 -6.92 -21.04
C GLU A 266 -13.31 -7.03 -19.71
N LEU A 267 -13.73 -7.94 -18.84
CA LEU A 267 -13.06 -8.22 -17.57
C LEU A 267 -11.60 -8.59 -17.81
N ALA A 268 -11.32 -9.54 -18.71
CA ALA A 268 -9.96 -9.93 -19.06
C ALA A 268 -9.13 -8.78 -19.67
N ALA A 269 -9.74 -7.95 -20.52
CA ALA A 269 -9.07 -6.79 -21.11
C ALA A 269 -8.72 -5.72 -20.07
N GLU A 270 -9.61 -5.47 -19.11
CA GLU A 270 -9.37 -4.49 -18.04
C GLU A 270 -8.40 -5.00 -16.98
N TYR A 271 -8.42 -6.30 -16.64
CA TYR A 271 -7.33 -6.91 -15.86
C TYR A 271 -5.97 -6.67 -16.53
N GLY A 272 -5.89 -6.77 -17.86
CA GLY A 272 -4.67 -6.47 -18.61
C GLY A 272 -4.24 -4.99 -18.53
N LYS A 273 -5.19 -4.05 -18.62
CA LYS A 273 -4.90 -2.60 -18.56
C LYS A 273 -4.61 -2.09 -17.15
N ASP A 274 -5.33 -2.59 -16.15
CA ASP A 274 -5.09 -2.28 -14.74
C ASP A 274 -3.73 -2.83 -14.30
N PHE A 275 -3.37 -4.02 -14.76
CA PHE A 275 -2.01 -4.55 -14.59
C PHE A 275 -0.98 -3.60 -15.20
N ALA A 276 -1.15 -3.16 -16.45
CA ALA A 276 -0.23 -2.22 -17.09
C ALA A 276 -0.17 -0.86 -16.36
N THR A 277 -1.31 -0.35 -15.88
CA THR A 277 -1.39 0.94 -15.16
C THR A 277 -0.75 0.84 -13.78
N ASN A 278 -1.01 -0.22 -13.03
CA ASN A 278 -0.41 -0.44 -11.70
C ASN A 278 1.09 -0.70 -11.79
N VAL A 279 1.56 -1.36 -12.85
CA VAL A 279 2.98 -1.45 -13.21
C VAL A 279 3.56 -0.07 -13.51
N GLY A 280 2.85 0.76 -14.27
CA GLY A 280 3.23 2.15 -14.55
C GLY A 280 3.29 3.03 -13.30
N LYS A 281 2.30 2.93 -12.39
CA LYS A 281 2.26 3.66 -11.12
C LYS A 281 3.46 3.27 -10.25
N ARG A 282 3.71 1.97 -10.05
CA ARG A 282 4.89 1.48 -9.32
C ARG A 282 6.21 1.89 -9.97
N GLY A 283 6.25 1.96 -11.29
CA GLY A 283 7.40 2.46 -12.06
C GLY A 283 7.63 3.96 -11.87
N LEU A 284 6.58 4.78 -11.81
CA LEU A 284 6.73 6.22 -11.65
C LEU A 284 7.03 6.64 -10.20
N THR A 285 6.45 5.97 -9.21
CA THR A 285 6.83 6.17 -7.80
C THR A 285 8.32 5.85 -7.57
N LEU A 286 8.87 4.88 -8.32
CA LEU A 286 10.32 4.62 -8.36
C LEU A 286 11.09 5.66 -9.19
N PHE A 287 10.56 6.12 -10.33
CA PHE A 287 11.22 7.09 -11.22
C PHE A 287 11.38 8.46 -10.56
N ASN A 288 10.34 8.96 -9.88
CA ASN A 288 10.39 10.22 -9.14
C ASN A 288 11.37 10.15 -7.95
N ARG A 289 11.68 8.95 -7.45
CA ARG A 289 12.73 8.71 -6.44
C ARG A 289 14.16 8.61 -7.01
N LEU A 290 14.33 8.48 -8.33
CA LEU A 290 15.61 8.11 -8.96
C LEU A 290 16.20 9.12 -9.96
N GLY A 291 15.63 10.32 -10.11
CA GLY A 291 16.34 11.44 -10.73
C GLY A 291 16.86 11.22 -12.17
N GLY A 292 16.08 10.57 -13.03
CA GLY A 292 16.27 10.66 -14.49
C GLY A 292 17.42 9.85 -15.12
N THR A 293 17.49 8.54 -14.92
CA THR A 293 18.33 7.60 -15.70
C THR A 293 17.52 6.70 -16.65
N PRO A 294 18.13 6.17 -17.73
CA PRO A 294 17.46 5.90 -19.01
C PRO A 294 16.71 4.55 -19.09
N ILE A 295 15.67 4.55 -19.92
CA ILE A 295 14.78 3.42 -20.19
C ILE A 295 15.53 2.27 -20.92
N PRO A 296 15.32 1.01 -20.54
CA PRO A 296 15.88 -0.17 -21.21
C PRO A 296 15.22 -0.42 -22.59
N PRO A 297 15.90 -1.14 -23.51
CA PRO A 297 15.41 -1.34 -24.86
C PRO A 297 14.06 -2.10 -24.89
N PRO A 298 13.13 -1.77 -25.81
CA PRO A 298 11.77 -2.33 -25.89
C PRO A 298 11.67 -3.87 -25.96
N ALA A 299 12.76 -4.56 -26.28
CA ALA A 299 12.81 -6.00 -26.46
C ALA A 299 12.77 -6.81 -25.16
N ALA A 300 13.15 -6.24 -24.01
CA ALA A 300 13.19 -6.95 -22.72
C ALA A 300 11.85 -6.88 -21.94
N LEU A 301 11.05 -5.84 -22.17
CA LEU A 301 9.75 -5.62 -21.49
C LEU A 301 8.80 -6.83 -21.54
N PRO A 302 8.59 -7.52 -22.69
CA PRO A 302 7.64 -8.63 -22.77
C PRO A 302 8.01 -9.83 -21.88
N GLN A 303 9.30 -10.15 -21.76
CA GLN A 303 9.78 -11.26 -20.92
C GLN A 303 9.67 -10.93 -19.44
N ILE A 304 9.95 -9.69 -19.07
CA ILE A 304 9.86 -9.17 -17.70
C ILE A 304 8.40 -9.13 -17.25
N LEU A 305 7.50 -8.64 -18.11
CA LEU A 305 6.05 -8.66 -17.90
C LEU A 305 5.50 -10.08 -17.76
N PHE A 306 5.97 -11.04 -18.56
CA PHE A 306 5.56 -12.45 -18.48
C PHE A 306 6.06 -13.13 -17.19
N SER A 307 7.29 -12.84 -16.75
CA SER A 307 7.82 -13.35 -15.48
C SER A 307 7.07 -12.76 -14.28
N ASN A 308 6.72 -11.47 -14.33
CA ASN A 308 5.90 -10.80 -13.30
C ASN A 308 4.45 -11.31 -13.28
N ALA A 309 3.83 -11.56 -14.44
CA ALA A 309 2.49 -12.15 -14.50
C ALA A 309 2.44 -13.56 -13.88
N ARG A 310 3.47 -14.40 -14.10
CA ARG A 310 3.60 -15.69 -13.41
C ARG A 310 3.87 -15.54 -11.91
N HIS A 311 4.54 -14.47 -11.49
CA HIS A 311 4.81 -14.13 -10.09
C HIS A 311 3.51 -13.72 -9.36
N TYR A 312 2.70 -12.82 -9.92
CA TYR A 312 1.40 -12.42 -9.35
C TYR A 312 0.32 -13.50 -9.45
N ALA A 313 0.31 -14.31 -10.51
CA ALA A 313 -0.60 -15.47 -10.59
C ALA A 313 -0.21 -16.60 -9.62
N ALA A 314 1.03 -16.64 -9.12
CA ALA A 314 1.44 -17.54 -8.06
C ALA A 314 0.99 -17.03 -6.67
N LEU A 315 1.07 -15.72 -6.44
CA LEU A 315 0.55 -15.02 -5.24
C LEU A 315 -0.97 -15.20 -5.03
N GLN A 316 -1.74 -15.39 -6.11
CA GLN A 316 -3.19 -15.59 -6.06
C GLN A 316 -3.61 -17.07 -6.04
N ARG A 317 -2.68 -18.02 -5.90
CA ARG A 317 -3.08 -19.42 -5.78
C ARG A 317 -3.69 -19.65 -4.40
N PRO A 318 -4.89 -20.25 -4.31
CA PRO A 318 -5.44 -20.63 -3.02
C PRO A 318 -4.46 -21.59 -2.34
N SER A 319 -4.07 -21.22 -1.11
CA SER A 319 -3.23 -22.04 -0.25
C SER A 319 -3.99 -23.32 0.09
N ASN A 320 -3.46 -24.48 -0.33
CA ASN A 320 -4.04 -25.80 -0.07
C ASN A 320 -3.62 -26.34 1.31
N VAL A 321 -3.43 -25.45 2.29
CA VAL A 321 -3.02 -25.82 3.64
C VAL A 321 -4.21 -26.39 4.40
N SER A 322 -4.07 -27.62 4.86
CA SER A 322 -5.03 -28.32 5.73
C SER A 322 -4.57 -28.30 7.18
N LEU A 323 -5.54 -28.33 8.10
CA LEU A 323 -5.29 -28.53 9.51
C LEU A 323 -4.40 -29.76 9.74
N SER A 324 -3.37 -29.57 10.54
CA SER A 324 -2.30 -30.52 10.81
C SER A 324 -1.95 -30.51 12.30
N ASP A 325 -1.32 -31.60 12.77
CA ASP A 325 -0.87 -31.71 14.15
C ASP A 325 0.39 -30.84 14.38
N PRO A 326 0.36 -29.88 15.33
CA PRO A 326 1.53 -29.07 15.68
C PRO A 326 2.76 -29.89 16.10
N ALA A 327 2.61 -31.12 16.56
CA ALA A 327 3.73 -32.01 16.91
C ALA A 327 4.60 -32.37 15.69
N VAL A 328 4.04 -32.32 14.47
CA VAL A 328 4.83 -32.52 13.24
C VAL A 328 5.78 -31.35 13.01
N LEU A 329 5.35 -30.12 13.35
CA LEU A 329 6.23 -28.96 13.29
C LEU A 329 7.36 -29.10 14.31
N ASP A 330 7.07 -29.55 15.53
CA ASP A 330 8.12 -29.79 16.54
C ASP A 330 9.18 -30.78 16.07
N ALA A 331 8.77 -31.90 15.47
CA ALA A 331 9.73 -32.89 14.97
C ALA A 331 10.65 -32.32 13.88
N VAL A 332 10.12 -31.44 13.00
CA VAL A 332 10.93 -30.76 11.97
C VAL A 332 11.86 -29.74 12.62
N LEU A 333 11.39 -28.97 13.60
CA LEU A 333 12.22 -27.98 14.30
C LEU A 333 13.33 -28.66 15.10
N GLU A 334 13.05 -29.77 15.78
CA GLU A 334 14.03 -30.56 16.54
C GLU A 334 15.12 -31.16 15.65
N GLU A 335 14.78 -31.57 14.42
CA GLU A 335 15.76 -32.01 13.43
C GLU A 335 16.69 -30.85 13.02
N GLN A 336 16.16 -29.64 12.86
CA GLN A 336 16.92 -28.49 12.38
C GLN A 336 17.76 -27.82 13.48
N SER A 337 17.24 -27.77 14.71
CA SER A 337 17.94 -27.21 15.86
C SER A 337 19.08 -28.09 16.36
N ALA A 338 19.11 -29.38 15.99
CA ALA A 338 20.21 -30.28 16.31
C ALA A 338 21.58 -29.79 15.79
N ASP A 339 21.59 -29.06 14.68
CA ASP A 339 22.79 -28.53 14.04
C ASP A 339 22.87 -26.98 14.07
N HIS A 340 21.84 -26.30 14.60
CA HIS A 340 21.74 -24.84 14.57
C HIS A 340 21.09 -24.29 15.85
N ASP A 341 21.85 -23.52 16.62
CA ASP A 341 21.35 -22.86 17.84
C ASP A 341 20.59 -21.55 17.53
N THR A 342 20.76 -20.99 16.33
CA THR A 342 20.22 -19.69 15.92
C THR A 342 19.46 -19.78 14.61
N VAL A 343 18.27 -19.16 14.54
CA VAL A 343 17.41 -19.16 13.34
C VAL A 343 16.97 -17.76 12.94
N PHE A 344 17.00 -17.47 11.63
CA PHE A 344 16.49 -16.26 11.00
C PHE A 344 15.17 -16.55 10.27
N VAL A 345 14.09 -15.89 10.69
CA VAL A 345 12.72 -16.31 10.38
C VAL A 345 11.99 -15.34 9.45
N HIS A 346 11.45 -15.91 8.37
CA HIS A 346 10.40 -15.29 7.55
C HIS A 346 9.14 -16.16 7.63
N ALA A 347 8.03 -15.59 8.11
CA ALA A 347 6.80 -16.35 8.34
C ALA A 347 5.54 -15.67 7.77
N GLY A 348 4.72 -16.45 7.08
CA GLY A 348 3.37 -16.10 6.65
C GLY A 348 2.32 -16.60 7.65
N LEU A 349 1.90 -15.74 8.58
CA LEU A 349 0.98 -16.11 9.67
C LEU A 349 -0.38 -16.66 9.19
N SER A 350 -0.86 -16.25 8.02
CA SER A 350 -2.11 -16.76 7.44
C SER A 350 -2.07 -18.26 7.18
N ASP A 351 -0.96 -18.78 6.65
CA ASP A 351 -0.81 -20.22 6.37
C ASP A 351 -0.52 -21.01 7.63
N VAL A 352 0.22 -20.44 8.58
CA VAL A 352 0.40 -21.02 9.92
C VAL A 352 -0.96 -21.18 10.61
N LYS A 353 -1.83 -20.16 10.54
CA LYS A 353 -3.18 -20.21 11.11
C LYS A 353 -4.04 -21.28 10.44
N ARG A 354 -3.94 -21.44 9.12
CA ARG A 354 -4.65 -22.52 8.39
C ARG A 354 -4.14 -23.90 8.80
N ALA A 355 -2.84 -24.05 9.01
CA ALA A 355 -2.22 -25.32 9.36
C ALA A 355 -2.54 -25.75 10.80
N PHE A 356 -2.55 -24.83 11.77
CA PHE A 356 -2.59 -25.19 13.19
C PHE A 356 -3.77 -24.59 13.97
N GLY A 357 -4.54 -23.67 13.37
CA GLY A 357 -5.59 -22.94 14.05
C GLY A 357 -5.05 -21.97 15.11
N GLY A 358 -5.93 -21.52 16.01
CA GLY A 358 -5.55 -20.70 17.16
C GLY A 358 -4.90 -19.36 16.83
N ASP A 359 -4.03 -18.91 17.74
CA ASP A 359 -3.14 -17.77 17.52
C ASP A 359 -1.86 -18.25 16.81
N PRO A 360 -1.69 -17.93 15.51
CA PRO A 360 -0.56 -18.41 14.73
C PRO A 360 0.77 -17.79 15.17
N TYR A 361 0.75 -16.59 15.74
CA TYR A 361 1.96 -15.92 16.21
C TYR A 361 2.44 -16.59 17.50
N ALA A 362 1.57 -16.69 18.50
CA ALA A 362 1.94 -17.28 19.79
C ALA A 362 2.40 -18.75 19.63
N LEU A 363 1.74 -19.52 18.76
CA LEU A 363 2.14 -20.89 18.45
C LEU A 363 3.54 -20.95 17.82
N LEU A 364 3.80 -20.10 16.83
CA LEU A 364 5.07 -20.15 16.11
C LEU A 364 6.22 -19.56 16.94
N SER A 365 6.01 -18.41 17.58
CA SER A 365 7.01 -17.77 18.46
C SER A 365 7.42 -18.73 19.57
N GLY A 366 6.44 -19.32 20.28
CA GLY A 366 6.71 -20.28 21.36
C GLY A 366 7.52 -21.50 20.89
N LYS A 367 7.13 -22.11 19.76
CA LYS A 367 7.90 -23.23 19.20
C LYS A 367 9.33 -22.82 18.84
N LEU A 368 9.52 -21.64 18.26
CA LEU A 368 10.86 -21.20 17.88
C LEU A 368 11.75 -20.97 19.10
N THR A 369 11.22 -20.34 20.15
CA THR A 369 11.97 -20.13 21.40
C THR A 369 12.17 -21.42 22.19
N ASP A 370 11.34 -22.45 21.99
CA ASP A 370 11.53 -23.77 22.61
C ASP A 370 12.66 -24.57 21.94
N HIS A 371 12.91 -24.34 20.65
CA HIS A 371 13.86 -25.13 19.85
C HIS A 371 15.19 -24.41 19.56
N PHE A 372 15.25 -23.08 19.58
CA PHE A 372 16.45 -22.31 19.25
C PHE A 372 16.85 -21.38 20.40
N GLU A 373 18.16 -21.29 20.68
CA GLU A 373 18.70 -20.36 21.67
C GLU A 373 18.51 -18.90 21.25
N SER A 374 18.45 -18.63 19.94
CA SER A 374 18.20 -17.29 19.41
C SER A 374 17.32 -17.30 18.17
N VAL A 375 16.30 -16.44 18.18
CA VAL A 375 15.37 -16.24 17.08
C VAL A 375 15.56 -14.84 16.54
N LEU A 376 15.82 -14.74 15.23
CA LEU A 376 16.08 -13.50 14.52
C LEU A 376 14.95 -13.25 13.52
N THR A 377 14.58 -12.00 13.32
CA THR A 377 13.60 -11.61 12.30
C THR A 377 14.00 -10.28 11.65
N PRO A 378 13.66 -10.03 10.37
CA PRO A 378 13.86 -8.71 9.79
C PRO A 378 13.02 -7.67 10.53
N ALA A 379 13.62 -6.54 10.87
CA ALA A 379 12.99 -5.40 11.53
C ALA A 379 13.13 -4.14 10.67
N PHE A 380 12.89 -4.24 9.35
CA PHE A 380 13.31 -3.22 8.40
C PHE A 380 12.53 -1.90 8.55
N THR A 381 13.23 -0.79 8.37
CA THR A 381 12.69 0.57 8.37
C THR A 381 13.12 1.26 7.08
N SER A 382 12.47 0.88 5.97
CA SER A 382 12.85 1.40 4.64
C SER A 382 12.57 2.89 4.50
N SER A 383 11.65 3.44 5.30
CA SER A 383 11.38 4.89 5.40
C SER A 383 12.59 5.73 5.82
N PHE A 384 13.63 5.15 6.44
CA PHE A 384 14.86 5.88 6.77
C PHE A 384 15.51 6.52 5.53
N ARG A 385 15.40 5.88 4.37
CA ARG A 385 15.96 6.38 3.10
C ARG A 385 15.37 7.74 2.68
N GLU A 386 14.15 8.00 3.11
CA GLU A 386 13.39 9.22 2.76
C GLU A 386 13.37 10.22 3.91
N THR A 387 13.17 9.73 5.12
CA THR A 387 13.00 10.57 6.31
C THR A 387 14.32 10.94 6.97
N GLY A 388 15.37 10.12 6.80
CA GLY A 388 16.61 10.23 7.55
C GLY A 388 16.44 10.02 9.05
N LEU A 389 15.32 9.44 9.52
CA LEU A 389 15.03 9.27 10.94
C LEU A 389 14.83 7.79 11.27
N TYR A 390 15.61 7.29 12.24
CA TYR A 390 15.48 5.94 12.75
C TYR A 390 15.57 5.95 14.27
N HIS A 391 14.59 5.36 14.94
CA HIS A 391 14.57 5.17 16.38
C HIS A 391 14.52 3.68 16.70
N LYS A 392 15.51 3.15 17.43
CA LYS A 392 15.60 1.70 17.71
C LYS A 392 14.31 1.11 18.28
N ARG A 393 13.68 1.85 19.20
CA ARG A 393 12.43 1.46 19.88
C ARG A 393 11.13 1.81 19.13
N TYR A 394 11.05 2.95 18.45
CA TYR A 394 9.78 3.46 17.92
C TYR A 394 9.61 3.30 16.41
N SER A 395 10.69 3.08 15.65
CA SER A 395 10.59 2.77 14.23
C SER A 395 10.09 1.34 14.03
N THR A 396 8.79 1.17 13.87
CA THR A 396 8.16 -0.15 13.73
C THR A 396 8.62 -0.85 12.44
N PRO A 397 8.78 -2.19 12.45
CA PRO A 397 9.10 -2.94 11.24
C PRO A 397 8.03 -2.75 10.15
N GLU A 398 8.47 -2.38 8.95
CA GLU A 398 7.55 -2.04 7.86
C GLU A 398 7.02 -3.26 7.11
N PHE A 399 7.69 -4.42 7.21
CA PHE A 399 7.36 -5.62 6.44
C PHE A 399 7.08 -6.84 7.33
N GLY A 400 6.02 -7.58 7.00
CA GLY A 400 5.71 -8.87 7.62
C GLY A 400 4.99 -8.77 8.96
N ALA A 401 3.83 -9.43 9.06
CA ALA A 401 3.04 -9.45 10.30
C ALA A 401 3.79 -10.14 11.46
N PHE A 402 4.51 -11.24 11.19
CA PHE A 402 5.32 -11.92 12.21
C PHE A 402 6.40 -11.00 12.77
N SER A 403 7.13 -10.30 11.91
CA SER A 403 8.21 -9.39 12.31
C SER A 403 7.73 -8.21 13.15
N ARG A 404 6.54 -7.68 12.87
CA ARG A 404 5.91 -6.62 13.67
C ARG A 404 5.54 -7.09 15.07
N LEU A 405 4.91 -8.26 15.18
CA LEU A 405 4.53 -8.84 16.49
C LEU A 405 5.79 -9.24 17.29
N PHE A 406 6.77 -9.86 16.63
CA PHE A 406 8.04 -10.25 17.25
C PHE A 406 8.85 -9.07 17.75
N PHE A 407 8.75 -7.90 17.11
CA PHE A 407 9.45 -6.70 17.55
C PHE A 407 9.06 -6.25 18.96
N GLU A 408 7.84 -6.55 19.42
CA GLU A 408 7.40 -6.25 20.79
C GLU A 408 8.05 -7.19 21.83
N GLU A 409 8.45 -8.39 21.43
CA GLU A 409 9.06 -9.41 22.28
C GLU A 409 10.59 -9.47 22.18
N ALA A 410 11.17 -8.84 21.16
CA ALA A 410 12.61 -8.82 20.93
C ALA A 410 13.34 -8.03 22.04
N ASP A 411 14.38 -8.63 22.62
CA ASP A 411 15.23 -7.99 23.63
C ASP A 411 16.38 -7.18 23.01
N TYR A 412 16.67 -7.38 21.73
CA TYR A 412 17.72 -6.67 21.00
C TYR A 412 17.31 -6.34 19.56
N ARG A 413 17.82 -5.21 19.06
CA ARG A 413 17.73 -4.82 17.64
C ARG A 413 19.05 -4.23 17.19
N THR A 414 19.50 -4.56 15.98
CA THR A 414 20.71 -3.99 15.40
C THR A 414 20.58 -2.48 15.14
N ASN A 415 21.71 -1.77 15.05
CA ASN A 415 21.76 -0.33 14.80
C ASN A 415 21.66 0.04 13.31
N ASP A 416 21.29 -0.91 12.46
CA ASP A 416 21.08 -0.67 11.04
C ASP A 416 19.75 0.07 10.83
N ALA A 417 19.82 1.26 10.26
CA ALA A 417 18.66 2.12 10.11
C ALA A 417 17.70 1.70 8.98
N ILE A 418 18.11 0.78 8.09
CA ILE A 418 17.31 0.33 6.94
C ILE A 418 16.94 -1.15 7.09
N HIS A 419 17.94 -2.02 7.30
CA HIS A 419 17.81 -3.48 7.32
C HIS A 419 18.05 -4.06 8.71
N SER A 420 17.58 -3.38 9.76
CA SER A 420 17.75 -3.90 11.12
C SER A 420 17.16 -5.29 11.31
N ILE A 421 17.73 -5.98 12.31
CA ILE A 421 17.38 -7.34 12.70
C ILE A 421 16.98 -7.28 14.16
N SER A 422 15.80 -7.81 14.47
CA SER A 422 15.34 -8.03 15.83
C SER A 422 15.74 -9.43 16.29
N VAL A 423 16.11 -9.53 17.56
CA VAL A 423 16.59 -10.76 18.19
C VAL A 423 15.87 -10.99 19.50
N ALA A 424 15.40 -12.21 19.70
CA ALA A 424 15.10 -12.76 21.01
C ALA A 424 16.14 -13.85 21.33
N GLY A 425 16.82 -13.74 22.46
CA GLY A 425 17.90 -14.65 22.87
C GLY A 425 19.28 -13.98 22.96
N ASP A 426 20.34 -14.77 22.93
CA ASP A 426 21.72 -14.32 23.23
C ASP A 426 22.53 -13.85 22.00
N TYR A 427 22.05 -14.04 20.77
CA TYR A 427 22.79 -13.66 19.56
C TYR A 427 22.96 -12.14 19.41
N ARG A 428 24.20 -11.65 19.24
CA ARG A 428 24.52 -10.21 19.15
C ARG A 428 25.48 -9.91 18.00
N PHE A 429 25.47 -8.65 17.57
CA PHE A 429 26.25 -8.14 16.43
C PHE A 429 27.25 -7.05 16.86
N GLU A 430 27.84 -7.15 18.05
CA GLU A 430 28.63 -6.07 18.67
C GLU A 430 29.83 -5.61 17.83
N GLU A 431 30.47 -6.55 17.12
CA GLU A 431 31.66 -6.31 16.30
C GLU A 431 31.32 -5.98 14.83
N CYS A 432 30.03 -5.82 14.50
CA CYS A 432 29.60 -5.56 13.13
C CYS A 432 29.62 -4.07 12.78
N ASP A 433 29.89 -3.78 11.50
CA ASP A 433 29.51 -2.50 10.92
C ASP A 433 28.00 -2.47 10.66
N HIS A 434 27.28 -1.80 11.56
CA HIS A 434 25.84 -1.61 11.44
C HIS A 434 25.44 -0.61 10.34
N HIS A 435 26.36 0.25 9.91
CA HIS A 435 26.13 1.28 8.92
C HIS A 435 26.53 0.84 7.50
N ASP A 436 27.18 -0.31 7.37
CA ASP A 436 27.45 -0.99 6.10
C ASP A 436 27.10 -2.49 6.19
N THR A 437 25.82 -2.74 6.40
CA THR A 437 25.28 -4.04 6.85
C THR A 437 25.56 -5.22 5.91
N PHE A 438 25.69 -4.96 4.61
CA PHE A 438 25.98 -5.97 3.58
C PHE A 438 27.46 -6.09 3.25
N ALA A 439 28.33 -5.26 3.83
CA ALA A 439 29.77 -5.48 3.73
C ALA A 439 30.17 -6.77 4.45
N GLU A 440 31.38 -7.26 4.17
CA GLU A 440 31.94 -8.44 4.85
C GLU A 440 31.96 -8.23 6.38
N ALA A 441 32.26 -7.04 6.88
CA ALA A 441 32.22 -6.72 8.31
C ALA A 441 30.81 -6.40 8.86
N GLY A 442 29.78 -6.35 8.01
CA GLY A 442 28.43 -5.97 8.41
C GLY A 442 27.62 -7.11 9.03
N CYS A 443 26.41 -6.80 9.51
CA CYS A 443 25.52 -7.75 10.18
C CYS A 443 25.20 -8.99 9.32
N TRP A 444 24.90 -8.81 8.03
CA TRP A 444 24.60 -9.94 7.14
C TRP A 444 25.84 -10.76 6.78
N GLY A 445 27.03 -10.14 6.87
CA GLY A 445 28.31 -10.85 6.81
C GLY A 445 28.55 -11.72 8.03
N GLN A 446 28.09 -11.33 9.22
CA GLN A 446 28.14 -12.18 10.41
C GLN A 446 27.20 -13.38 10.28
N LEU A 447 25.95 -13.17 9.82
CA LEU A 447 25.02 -14.27 9.55
C LEU A 447 25.62 -15.29 8.56
N ASP A 448 26.34 -14.81 7.53
CA ASP A 448 27.07 -15.68 6.60
C ASP A 448 28.22 -16.45 7.27
N ARG A 449 29.02 -15.80 8.13
CA ARG A 449 30.15 -16.45 8.81
C ARG A 449 29.69 -17.54 9.75
N ASP A 450 28.63 -17.28 10.49
CA ASP A 450 28.09 -18.18 11.50
C ASP A 450 27.18 -19.25 10.88
N ASN A 451 26.93 -19.16 9.57
CA ASN A 451 26.00 -20.01 8.82
C ASN A 451 24.63 -20.11 9.47
N VAL A 452 24.08 -18.97 9.92
CA VAL A 452 22.78 -18.92 10.60
C VAL A 452 21.71 -19.58 9.73
N LEU A 453 20.87 -20.39 10.36
CA LEU A 453 19.78 -21.10 9.70
C LEU A 453 18.70 -20.11 9.27
N TYR A 454 18.40 -20.03 7.98
CA TYR A 454 17.22 -19.33 7.50
C TYR A 454 16.05 -20.29 7.45
N MET A 455 14.92 -19.83 7.96
CA MET A 455 13.68 -20.57 7.98
C MET A 455 12.56 -19.75 7.34
N ASN A 456 11.97 -20.30 6.30
CA ASN A 456 10.82 -19.74 5.60
C ASN A 456 9.61 -20.63 5.89
N ILE A 457 8.60 -20.11 6.61
CA ILE A 457 7.38 -20.85 6.96
C ILE A 457 6.18 -20.19 6.31
N GLY A 458 5.41 -20.94 5.52
CA GLY A 458 4.19 -20.41 4.90
C GLY A 458 4.48 -19.23 3.97
N THR A 459 5.65 -19.24 3.34
CA THR A 459 6.00 -18.28 2.28
C THR A 459 5.98 -19.01 0.94
N ASP A 460 5.24 -18.49 -0.04
CA ASP A 460 5.05 -19.15 -1.35
C ASP A 460 6.34 -19.27 -2.20
N TRP A 461 7.41 -18.58 -1.80
CA TRP A 461 8.71 -18.61 -2.45
C TRP A 461 9.85 -18.48 -1.44
N LEU A 462 11.07 -18.70 -1.91
CA LEU A 462 12.31 -18.49 -1.15
C LEU A 462 12.47 -17.02 -0.80
N VAL A 463 12.28 -16.64 0.46
CA VAL A 463 12.52 -15.31 1.02
C VAL A 463 13.87 -15.33 1.73
N SER A 464 14.77 -14.44 1.31
CA SER A 464 16.09 -14.32 1.91
C SER A 464 16.68 -12.96 1.57
N THR A 465 16.92 -12.15 2.60
CA THR A 465 17.65 -10.89 2.46
C THR A 465 19.16 -11.13 2.35
N GLN A 466 19.66 -12.33 2.72
CA GLN A 466 21.05 -12.77 2.51
C GLN A 466 21.49 -12.66 1.04
N ILE A 467 20.56 -12.69 0.09
CA ILE A 467 20.87 -12.52 -1.34
C ILE A 467 21.53 -11.16 -1.60
N HIS A 468 21.15 -10.09 -0.90
CA HIS A 468 21.81 -8.78 -1.02
C HIS A 468 23.29 -8.84 -0.62
N TYR A 469 23.62 -9.52 0.49
CA TYR A 469 25.00 -9.76 0.90
C TYR A 469 25.79 -10.56 -0.15
N ILE A 470 25.16 -11.57 -0.75
CA ILE A 470 25.79 -12.39 -1.80
C ILE A 470 26.07 -11.55 -3.05
N GLU A 471 25.13 -10.69 -3.45
CA GLU A 471 25.28 -9.77 -4.58
C GLU A 471 26.41 -8.77 -4.34
N GLU A 472 26.45 -8.13 -3.17
CA GLU A 472 27.50 -7.17 -2.77
C GLU A 472 28.87 -7.84 -2.74
N ARG A 473 28.97 -9.02 -2.09
CA ARG A 473 30.23 -9.76 -1.98
C ARG A 473 30.76 -10.24 -3.33
N ALA A 474 29.87 -10.56 -4.27
CA ALA A 474 30.24 -10.99 -5.60
C ALA A 474 30.51 -9.83 -6.57
N ASP A 475 30.34 -8.58 -6.13
CA ASP A 475 30.54 -7.36 -6.94
C ASP A 475 29.78 -7.43 -8.28
N VAL A 476 28.49 -7.77 -8.21
CA VAL A 476 27.67 -7.97 -9.41
C VAL A 476 27.39 -6.63 -10.11
N PRO A 477 27.40 -6.59 -11.46
CA PRO A 477 27.40 -5.33 -12.21
C PRO A 477 26.07 -4.56 -12.19
N TYR A 478 25.02 -5.11 -11.58
CA TYR A 478 23.70 -4.50 -11.48
C TYR A 478 23.33 -4.03 -10.07
N VAL A 479 24.28 -4.07 -9.14
CA VAL A 479 24.14 -3.50 -7.81
C VAL A 479 25.10 -2.32 -7.68
N SER A 480 24.60 -1.24 -7.09
CA SER A 480 25.38 -0.06 -6.73
C SER A 480 25.19 0.26 -5.27
N ARG A 481 26.28 0.70 -4.65
CA ARG A 481 26.26 1.19 -3.28
C ARG A 481 25.72 2.61 -3.23
N THR A 482 24.74 2.84 -2.37
CA THR A 482 24.13 4.15 -2.08
C THR A 482 24.36 4.51 -0.62
N ALA A 483 24.40 5.82 -0.33
CA ALA A 483 24.59 6.35 1.02
C ALA A 483 23.36 7.19 1.40
N HIS A 484 22.86 6.99 2.62
CA HIS A 484 21.69 7.65 3.17
C HIS A 484 22.07 8.31 4.49
N ASP A 485 22.10 9.63 4.52
CA ASP A 485 22.43 10.39 5.73
C ASP A 485 21.18 10.58 6.60
N GLY A 486 21.35 10.48 7.91
CA GLY A 486 20.25 10.65 8.85
C GLY A 486 20.69 10.68 10.30
N VAL A 487 19.72 10.52 11.19
CA VAL A 487 19.89 10.46 12.64
C VAL A 487 19.34 9.14 13.15
N ILE A 488 20.17 8.40 13.87
CA ILE A 488 19.76 7.27 14.70
C ILE A 488 19.54 7.74 16.13
N TYR A 489 18.41 7.37 16.71
CA TYR A 489 18.10 7.49 18.12
C TYR A 489 18.23 6.10 18.75
N TYR A 490 19.20 5.96 19.65
CA TYR A 490 19.41 4.73 20.42
C TYR A 490 18.40 4.61 21.54
N ASP A 491 18.06 5.75 22.14
CA ASP A 491 17.04 5.97 23.16
C ASP A 491 16.57 7.44 23.12
N ASP A 492 15.74 7.86 24.09
CA ASP A 492 15.15 9.21 24.13
C ASP A 492 16.19 10.33 24.33
N GLU A 493 17.39 10.02 24.82
CA GLU A 493 18.45 10.99 25.14
C GLU A 493 19.66 10.88 24.20
N SER A 494 19.96 9.67 23.72
CA SER A 494 21.14 9.32 22.95
C SER A 494 20.83 9.17 21.47
N HIS A 495 21.46 10.03 20.66
CA HIS A 495 21.32 10.02 19.21
C HIS A 495 22.64 10.35 18.53
N ALA A 496 22.80 9.90 17.29
CA ALA A 496 23.97 10.17 16.46
C ALA A 496 23.57 10.44 15.02
N LYS A 497 24.33 11.32 14.35
CA LYS A 497 24.28 11.43 12.89
C LYS A 497 25.02 10.25 12.28
N ILE A 498 24.40 9.60 11.31
CA ILE A 498 24.94 8.44 10.63
C ILE A 498 24.83 8.59 9.12
N THR A 499 25.69 7.86 8.42
CA THR A 499 25.55 7.58 6.98
C THR A 499 25.33 6.09 6.86
N GLN A 500 24.11 5.67 6.51
CA GLN A 500 23.76 4.28 6.27
C GLN A 500 24.01 3.93 4.81
N TYR A 501 24.85 2.94 4.57
CA TYR A 501 25.09 2.39 3.25
C TYR A 501 24.09 1.28 2.93
N ASN A 502 23.70 1.21 1.67
CA ASN A 502 22.84 0.17 1.16
C ASN A 502 23.29 -0.29 -0.23
N ALA A 503 23.01 -1.56 -0.54
CA ALA A 503 23.20 -2.14 -1.86
C ALA A 503 21.87 -2.03 -2.62
N ASP A 504 21.77 -1.10 -3.55
CA ASP A 504 20.59 -0.90 -4.41
C ASP A 504 20.84 -1.42 -5.81
N LYS A 505 19.79 -1.97 -6.43
CA LYS A 505 19.87 -2.37 -7.83
C LYS A 505 19.88 -1.12 -8.71
N ILE A 506 20.79 -1.08 -9.68
CA ILE A 506 20.95 0.06 -10.59
C ILE A 506 19.77 0.24 -11.54
N ASP A 507 18.98 -0.81 -11.73
CA ASP A 507 17.80 -0.82 -12.59
C ASP A 507 16.70 -1.66 -11.93
N TRP A 508 15.49 -1.13 -11.96
CA TRP A 508 14.28 -1.77 -11.47
C TRP A 508 13.95 -3.06 -12.24
N LEU A 509 14.51 -3.28 -13.43
CA LEU A 509 14.32 -4.50 -14.21
C LEU A 509 14.91 -5.76 -13.56
N TYR A 510 15.92 -5.63 -12.69
CA TYR A 510 16.62 -6.78 -12.14
C TYR A 510 15.87 -7.38 -10.95
N PHE A 511 15.10 -8.45 -11.18
CA PHE A 511 14.40 -9.18 -10.13
C PHE A 511 15.06 -10.53 -9.87
N TRP A 512 15.12 -10.97 -8.60
CA TRP A 512 15.71 -12.26 -8.29
C TRP A 512 14.91 -13.40 -8.92
N ASN A 513 15.63 -14.30 -9.59
CA ASN A 513 15.09 -15.54 -10.10
C ASN A 513 14.96 -16.58 -8.98
N ARG A 514 14.11 -16.31 -7.98
CA ARG A 514 13.96 -17.13 -6.77
C ARG A 514 13.68 -18.61 -7.07
N SER A 515 12.96 -18.91 -8.16
CA SER A 515 12.75 -20.30 -8.58
C SER A 515 14.03 -20.97 -9.11
N LYS A 516 14.90 -20.24 -9.83
CA LYS A 516 16.19 -20.78 -10.30
C LYS A 516 17.12 -21.03 -9.12
N ILE A 517 17.23 -20.04 -8.23
CA ILE A 517 18.00 -20.12 -6.99
C ILE A 517 17.53 -21.33 -6.15
N ARG A 518 16.23 -21.40 -5.83
CA ARG A 518 15.66 -22.52 -5.05
C ARG A 518 15.95 -23.89 -5.69
N LYS A 519 15.84 -24.02 -7.02
CA LYS A 519 16.16 -25.28 -7.72
C LYS A 519 17.64 -25.63 -7.62
N LYS A 520 18.53 -24.64 -7.68
CA LYS A 520 19.98 -24.82 -7.51
C LYS A 520 20.30 -25.34 -6.11
N LEU A 521 19.84 -24.63 -5.08
CA LEU A 521 20.11 -24.98 -3.68
C LEU A 521 19.63 -26.39 -3.36
N ARG A 522 18.39 -26.75 -3.76
CA ARG A 522 17.85 -28.11 -3.55
C ARG A 522 18.65 -29.20 -4.27
N ARG A 523 19.17 -28.92 -5.46
CA ARG A 523 19.96 -29.91 -6.22
C ARG A 523 21.30 -30.20 -5.56
N GLU A 524 21.83 -29.26 -4.79
CA GLU A 524 23.11 -29.42 -4.07
C GLU A 524 22.95 -29.79 -2.61
N GLY A 525 21.72 -29.98 -2.13
CA GLY A 525 21.46 -30.27 -0.71
C GLY A 525 21.69 -29.06 0.21
N ALA A 526 21.74 -27.85 -0.34
CA ALA A 526 21.89 -26.60 0.43
C ALA A 526 20.53 -25.95 0.79
N LEU A 527 19.42 -26.64 0.51
CA LEU A 527 18.09 -26.23 0.92
C LEU A 527 17.21 -27.45 1.14
N ASP A 528 16.71 -27.58 2.36
CA ASP A 528 15.71 -28.57 2.74
C ASP A 528 14.30 -28.00 2.59
N ARG A 529 13.36 -28.88 2.23
CA ARG A 529 11.95 -28.53 2.09
C ARG A 529 11.08 -29.59 2.73
N TYR A 530 10.27 -29.16 3.67
CA TYR A 530 9.22 -29.95 4.29
C TYR A 530 7.85 -29.43 3.87
N SER A 531 6.84 -30.28 3.99
CA SER A 531 5.44 -29.89 3.78
C SER A 531 4.56 -30.53 4.85
N ILE A 532 3.89 -29.71 5.65
CA ILE A 532 3.01 -30.14 6.73
C ILE A 532 1.58 -29.82 6.33
N GLY A 533 0.84 -30.81 5.85
CA GLY A 533 -0.53 -30.62 5.36
C GLY A 533 -0.64 -29.51 4.30
N GLY A 534 0.39 -29.32 3.46
CA GLY A 534 0.43 -28.25 2.46
C GLY A 534 1.11 -26.95 2.91
N LEU A 535 1.43 -26.78 4.20
CA LEU A 535 2.28 -25.68 4.68
C LEU A 535 3.72 -25.95 4.23
N ASP A 536 4.28 -25.08 3.40
CA ASP A 536 5.66 -25.18 2.94
C ASP A 536 6.62 -24.61 3.99
N LEU A 537 7.67 -25.38 4.29
CA LEU A 537 8.80 -24.97 5.12
C LEU A 537 10.09 -25.13 4.32
N LEU A 538 10.91 -24.07 4.25
CA LEU A 538 12.22 -24.10 3.61
C LEU A 538 13.29 -23.75 4.64
N PHE A 539 14.36 -24.54 4.67
CA PHE A 539 15.49 -24.36 5.57
C PHE A 539 16.79 -24.31 4.76
N PHE A 540 17.66 -23.36 5.07
CA PHE A 540 18.97 -23.24 4.41
C PHE A 540 19.93 -22.40 5.26
N GLY A 541 21.20 -22.79 5.34
CA GLY A 541 22.24 -21.99 5.98
C GLY A 541 22.64 -20.77 5.14
N ALA A 542 22.94 -19.65 5.78
CA ALA A 542 23.37 -18.41 5.13
C ALA A 542 24.62 -18.62 4.25
N ASN A 543 25.65 -19.27 4.82
CA ASN A 543 26.91 -19.59 4.15
C ASN A 543 26.70 -20.64 3.05
N ASP A 544 25.88 -21.65 3.33
CA ASP A 544 25.59 -22.74 2.39
C ASP A 544 24.90 -22.21 1.13
N MET A 545 23.95 -21.29 1.30
CA MET A 545 23.34 -20.57 0.17
C MET A 545 24.41 -19.84 -0.66
N ARG A 546 25.30 -19.07 -0.02
CA ARG A 546 26.36 -18.34 -0.73
C ARG A 546 27.32 -19.28 -1.46
N ARG A 547 27.81 -20.32 -0.78
CA ARG A 547 28.74 -21.30 -1.36
C ARG A 547 28.12 -22.02 -2.56
N SER A 548 26.86 -22.43 -2.43
CA SER A 548 26.12 -23.07 -3.53
C SER A 548 25.99 -22.14 -4.73
N LEU A 549 25.79 -20.84 -4.54
CA LEU A 549 25.59 -19.91 -5.65
C LEU A 549 26.90 -19.36 -6.25
N ALA A 550 28.03 -19.48 -5.56
CA ALA A 550 29.29 -18.84 -5.92
C ALA A 550 29.78 -19.16 -7.34
N ASP A 551 29.86 -20.44 -7.71
CA ASP A 551 30.38 -20.87 -9.02
C ASP A 551 29.49 -20.39 -10.18
N GLU A 552 28.17 -20.36 -9.96
CA GLU A 552 27.21 -19.90 -10.96
C GLU A 552 27.28 -18.39 -11.17
N ILE A 553 27.47 -17.61 -10.09
CA ILE A 553 27.65 -16.16 -10.17
C ILE A 553 29.00 -15.81 -10.81
N ALA A 554 30.06 -16.56 -10.48
CA ALA A 554 31.38 -16.38 -11.08
C ALA A 554 31.36 -16.66 -12.59
N ALA A 555 30.55 -17.64 -13.04
CA ALA A 555 30.37 -17.95 -14.45
C ALA A 555 29.44 -16.97 -15.17
N ASP A 556 28.39 -16.49 -14.49
CA ASP A 556 27.41 -15.53 -14.98
C ASP A 556 27.02 -14.56 -13.85
N PRO A 557 27.56 -13.32 -13.81
CA PRO A 557 27.22 -12.36 -12.76
C PRO A 557 25.72 -12.06 -12.64
N TYR A 558 24.95 -12.25 -13.73
CA TYR A 558 23.50 -12.07 -13.77
C TYR A 558 22.71 -13.33 -13.36
N TYR A 559 23.38 -14.37 -12.86
CA TYR A 559 22.73 -15.61 -12.48
C TYR A 559 21.62 -15.42 -11.46
N LEU A 560 21.76 -14.51 -10.50
CA LEU A 560 20.73 -14.33 -9.47
C LEU A 560 19.46 -13.66 -10.00
N VAL A 561 19.53 -12.93 -11.11
CA VAL A 561 18.45 -12.08 -11.62
C VAL A 561 17.85 -12.58 -12.93
N LYS A 562 16.82 -11.88 -13.40
CA LYS A 562 16.20 -12.04 -14.72
C LYS A 562 16.12 -10.70 -15.43
#